data_AF-A0A0V0Q6C3-F1
#
_entry.id   AF-A0A0V0Q6C3-F1
#
_cell.length_a   1.000
_cell.length_b   1.000
_cell.length_c   1.000
_cell.angle_alpha   90.00
_cell.angle_beta   90.00
_cell.angle_gamma   90.00
#
_symmetry.space_group_name_H-M   'P 1'
#
loop_
_entity.id
_entity.type
_entity.pdbx_description
1 polymer ?
#
loop_
_entity_poly.entity_id
_entity_poly.type
_entity_poly.pdbx_seq_one_letter_code
_entity_poly.pdbx_strand_id
1 'polypeptide(L)'
;FDALAAAGITLVTVTFDGSGDSGQIEDITAQSDDRTVDLPQGEITIATVAWGTDKVTAISMGVEAAIEQLAYDFLSETHGGWENNDGAYGEFSFDVAARTITLDYNERYTATEFYSHEF
;
A
#
# COMPACT_ATOMS: atom_id res chain seq x y z
N PHE A 1 -4.47 -12.99 -4.63
CA PHE A 1 -3.47 -13.96 -5.12
C PHE A 1 -3.96 -14.81 -6.28
N ASP A 2 -5.06 -15.56 -6.17
CA ASP A 2 -5.45 -16.51 -7.24
C ASP A 2 -5.68 -15.84 -8.60
N ALA A 3 -6.30 -14.66 -8.63
CA ALA A 3 -6.47 -13.87 -9.85
C ALA A 3 -5.13 -13.43 -10.49
N LEU A 4 -4.13 -13.09 -9.66
CA LEU A 4 -2.79 -12.71 -10.12
C LEU A 4 -2.04 -13.94 -10.66
N ALA A 5 -2.12 -15.07 -9.95
CA ALA A 5 -1.52 -16.32 -10.37
C ALA A 5 -2.12 -16.83 -11.71
N ALA A 6 -3.44 -16.72 -11.88
CA ALA A 6 -4.12 -17.07 -13.13
C ALA A 6 -3.70 -16.18 -14.31
N ALA A 7 -3.27 -14.94 -14.05
CA ALA A 7 -2.71 -14.03 -15.04
C ALA A 7 -1.20 -14.23 -15.29
N GLY A 8 -0.56 -15.17 -14.58
CA GLY A 8 0.89 -15.42 -14.68
C GLY A 8 1.76 -14.35 -13.99
N ILE A 9 1.18 -13.51 -13.14
CA ILE A 9 1.91 -12.51 -12.36
C ILE A 9 2.63 -13.20 -11.20
N THR A 10 3.91 -12.86 -11.02
CA THR A 10 4.78 -13.38 -9.96
C THR A 10 4.93 -12.39 -8.81
N LEU A 11 4.94 -11.09 -9.11
CA LEU A 11 5.10 -10.01 -8.14
C LEU A 11 4.21 -8.82 -8.51
N VAL A 12 3.55 -8.22 -7.52
CA VAL A 12 2.98 -6.87 -7.64
C VAL A 12 3.68 -5.96 -6.64
N THR A 13 4.12 -4.81 -7.13
CA THR A 13 4.76 -3.76 -6.36
C THR A 13 3.82 -2.55 -6.30
N VAL A 14 3.55 -2.06 -5.09
CA VAL A 14 2.73 -0.87 -4.85
C VAL A 14 3.58 0.15 -4.13
N THR A 15 3.85 1.30 -4.75
CA THR A 15 4.62 2.38 -4.11
C THR A 15 3.69 3.45 -3.58
N PHE A 16 4.04 4.06 -2.45
CA PHE A 16 3.25 5.13 -1.84
C PHE A 16 4.15 6.24 -1.31
N ASP A 17 3.64 7.46 -1.31
CA ASP A 17 4.28 8.63 -0.73
C ASP A 17 3.22 9.58 -0.16
N GLY A 18 3.54 10.19 0.97
CA GLY A 18 2.67 11.10 1.69
C GLY A 18 3.46 12.01 2.59
N SER A 19 3.02 13.26 2.69
CA SER A 19 3.50 14.29 3.59
C SER A 19 2.50 15.44 3.63
N GLY A 20 2.56 16.28 4.67
CA GLY A 20 1.71 17.46 4.78
C GLY A 20 0.22 17.12 4.86
N ASP A 21 -0.12 16.03 5.54
CA ASP A 21 -1.50 15.54 5.76
C ASP A 21 -2.18 15.09 4.47
N SER A 22 -1.38 14.68 3.47
CA SER A 22 -1.85 14.16 2.19
C SER A 22 -0.91 13.06 1.72
N GLY A 23 -1.48 12.00 1.16
CA GLY A 23 -0.71 10.87 0.66
C GLY A 23 -1.53 10.04 -0.31
N GLN A 24 -0.83 9.30 -1.16
CA GLN A 24 -1.45 8.46 -2.17
C GLN A 24 -0.57 7.26 -2.51
N ILE A 25 -1.18 6.29 -3.17
CA ILE A 25 -0.44 5.33 -3.99
C ILE A 25 0.13 6.06 -5.21
N GLU A 26 1.43 5.91 -5.43
CA GLU A 26 2.16 6.52 -6.55
C GLU A 26 2.09 5.65 -7.81
N ASP A 27 2.25 4.34 -7.64
CA ASP A 27 2.25 3.39 -8.75
C ASP A 27 1.88 1.97 -8.30
N ILE A 28 1.26 1.20 -9.20
CA ILE A 28 1.01 -0.23 -9.07
C ILE A 28 1.59 -0.94 -10.28
N THR A 29 2.72 -1.60 -10.09
CA THR A 29 3.42 -2.33 -11.15
C THR A 29 3.28 -3.84 -10.95
N ALA A 30 2.83 -4.55 -11.98
CA ALA A 30 2.80 -6.02 -11.99
C ALA A 30 3.95 -6.59 -12.83
N GLN A 31 4.52 -7.70 -12.37
CA GLN A 31 5.61 -8.41 -13.03
C GLN A 31 5.26 -9.88 -13.23
N SER A 32 5.67 -10.42 -14.37
CA SER A 32 5.71 -11.85 -14.68
C SER A 32 7.16 -12.21 -14.94
N ASP A 33 7.78 -12.89 -13.97
CA ASP A 33 9.24 -13.05 -13.89
C ASP A 33 9.93 -11.67 -14.01
N ASP A 34 10.87 -11.50 -14.95
CA ASP A 34 11.64 -10.26 -15.14
C ASP A 34 10.95 -9.24 -16.07
N ARG A 35 9.65 -9.35 -16.32
CA ARG A 35 8.92 -8.47 -17.26
C ARG A 35 7.74 -7.79 -16.60
N THR A 36 7.65 -6.47 -16.77
CA THR A 36 6.43 -5.72 -16.47
C THR A 36 5.30 -6.16 -17.39
N VAL A 37 4.13 -6.39 -16.80
CA VAL A 37 2.90 -6.80 -17.49
C VAL A 37 1.71 -5.99 -16.98
N ASP A 38 0.64 -5.92 -17.77
CA ASP A 38 -0.59 -5.28 -17.33
C ASP A 38 -1.28 -6.12 -16.24
N LEU A 39 -1.91 -5.44 -15.28
CA LEU A 39 -2.80 -6.08 -14.33
C LEU A 39 -4.03 -6.68 -15.06
N PRO A 40 -4.58 -7.80 -14.56
CA PRO A 40 -5.78 -8.39 -15.15
C PRO A 40 -6.98 -7.45 -14.95
N GLN A 41 -7.72 -7.17 -16.03
CA GLN A 41 -8.92 -6.31 -16.01
C GLN A 41 -10.17 -6.98 -15.38
N GLY A 42 -9.98 -8.07 -14.63
CA GLY A 42 -11.07 -8.80 -13.97
C GLY A 42 -11.53 -8.11 -12.68
N GLU A 43 -12.72 -8.47 -12.23
CA GLU A 43 -13.16 -8.15 -10.88
C GLU A 43 -12.79 -9.26 -9.90
N ILE A 44 -12.45 -8.87 -8.68
CA ILE A 44 -12.30 -9.77 -7.54
C ILE A 44 -13.14 -9.29 -6.37
N THR A 45 -13.55 -10.25 -5.55
CA THR A 45 -14.21 -9.97 -4.29
C THR A 45 -13.18 -9.97 -3.17
N ILE A 46 -13.07 -8.83 -2.47
CA ILE A 46 -12.29 -8.73 -1.24
C ILE A 46 -13.22 -8.49 -0.05
N ALA A 47 -12.79 -8.95 1.12
CA ALA A 47 -13.43 -8.63 2.39
C ALA A 47 -12.76 -7.37 2.95
N THR A 48 -13.53 -6.31 3.19
CA THR A 48 -13.05 -5.07 3.82
C THR A 48 -13.94 -4.71 5.01
N VAL A 49 -13.47 -3.84 5.89
CA VAL A 49 -14.25 -3.34 7.03
C VAL A 49 -14.96 -2.07 6.61
N ALA A 50 -16.29 -2.04 6.72
CA ALA A 50 -17.05 -0.85 6.39
C ALA A 50 -16.75 0.29 7.38
N TRP A 51 -16.36 1.46 6.85
CA TRP A 51 -15.96 2.63 7.63
C TRP A 51 -16.96 2.98 8.74
N GLY A 52 -16.46 3.08 9.98
CA GLY A 52 -17.25 3.37 11.18
C GLY A 52 -18.03 2.19 11.77
N THR A 53 -17.76 0.95 11.33
CA THR A 53 -18.41 -0.26 11.86
C THR A 53 -17.43 -1.43 11.98
N ASP A 54 -17.71 -2.39 12.86
CA ASP A 54 -16.98 -3.66 12.94
C ASP A 54 -17.48 -4.72 11.92
N LYS A 55 -18.23 -4.30 10.90
CA LYS A 55 -18.80 -5.22 9.92
C LYS A 55 -17.87 -5.41 8.73
N VAL A 56 -17.45 -6.66 8.54
CA VAL A 56 -16.79 -7.10 7.32
C VAL A 56 -17.82 -7.19 6.20
N THR A 57 -17.60 -6.46 5.11
CA THR A 57 -18.39 -6.53 3.89
C THR A 57 -17.55 -7.13 2.76
N ALA A 58 -18.20 -7.93 1.92
CA ALA A 58 -17.61 -8.39 0.67
C ALA A 58 -17.94 -7.38 -0.42
N ILE A 59 -16.93 -6.85 -1.09
CA ILE A 59 -17.09 -5.90 -2.19
C ILE A 59 -16.41 -6.43 -3.44
N SER A 60 -17.09 -6.32 -4.58
CA SER A 60 -16.54 -6.64 -5.90
C SER A 60 -15.95 -5.37 -6.49
N MET A 61 -14.71 -5.44 -6.96
CA MET A 61 -14.02 -4.34 -7.64
C MET A 61 -12.95 -4.87 -8.57
N GLY A 62 -12.40 -4.01 -9.43
CA GLY A 62 -11.27 -4.38 -10.30
C GLY A 62 -10.04 -4.80 -9.49
N VAL A 63 -9.19 -5.67 -10.07
CA VAL A 63 -7.99 -6.18 -9.38
C VAL A 63 -7.06 -5.06 -8.92
N GLU A 64 -6.84 -4.04 -9.74
CA GLU A 64 -6.02 -2.87 -9.40
C GLU A 64 -6.60 -2.12 -8.19
N ALA A 65 -7.89 -1.78 -8.23
CA ALA A 65 -8.58 -1.12 -7.12
C ALA A 65 -8.54 -1.95 -5.83
N ALA A 66 -8.59 -3.28 -5.94
CA ALA A 66 -8.48 -4.17 -4.78
C ALA A 66 -7.07 -4.19 -4.19
N ILE A 67 -6.03 -4.11 -5.03
CA ILE A 67 -4.65 -3.99 -4.57
C ILE A 67 -4.44 -2.64 -3.86
N GLU A 68 -4.93 -1.56 -4.46
CA GLU A 68 -4.88 -0.22 -3.87
C GLU A 68 -5.60 -0.16 -2.52
N GLN A 69 -6.84 -0.68 -2.44
CA GLN A 69 -7.61 -0.73 -1.20
C GLN A 69 -6.88 -1.52 -0.11
N LEU A 70 -6.29 -2.67 -0.45
CA LEU A 70 -5.53 -3.47 0.51
C LEU A 70 -4.30 -2.72 1.02
N ALA A 71 -3.59 -1.99 0.16
CA ALA A 71 -2.44 -1.18 0.58
C ALA A 71 -2.86 -0.11 1.59
N TYR A 72 -3.95 0.63 1.33
CA TYR A 72 -4.49 1.59 2.28
C TYR A 72 -5.00 0.94 3.57
N ASP A 73 -5.67 -0.21 3.49
CA ASP A 73 -6.16 -0.93 4.67
C ASP A 73 -4.99 -1.32 5.59
N PHE A 74 -3.88 -1.83 5.02
CA PHE A 74 -2.69 -2.18 5.80
C PHE A 74 -1.94 -0.96 6.33
N LEU A 75 -1.83 0.13 5.57
CA LEU A 75 -1.27 1.39 6.08
C LEU A 75 -2.10 1.92 7.25
N SER A 76 -3.43 1.90 7.14
CA SER A 76 -4.33 2.32 8.22
C SER A 76 -4.19 1.44 9.46
N GLU A 77 -4.07 0.12 9.28
CA GLU A 77 -3.93 -0.84 10.38
C GLU A 77 -2.59 -0.71 11.12
N THR A 78 -1.49 -0.51 10.39
CA THR A 78 -0.13 -0.56 10.94
C THR A 78 0.50 0.80 11.22
N HIS A 79 0.17 1.80 10.39
CA HIS A 79 0.77 3.14 10.37
C HIS A 79 -0.28 4.22 10.08
N GLY A 80 -1.42 4.19 10.79
CA GLY A 80 -2.46 5.20 10.62
C GLY A 80 -1.92 6.63 10.82
N GLY A 81 -2.17 7.51 9.84
CA GLY A 81 -1.63 8.87 9.81
C GLY A 81 -0.20 8.97 9.26
N TRP A 82 0.26 7.97 8.51
CA TRP A 82 1.56 7.93 7.82
C TRP A 82 1.83 9.15 6.93
N GLU A 83 0.78 9.81 6.45
CA GLU A 83 0.84 10.98 5.59
C GLU A 83 1.03 12.31 6.35
N ASN A 84 0.90 12.30 7.68
CA ASN A 84 0.84 13.53 8.47
C ASN A 84 2.21 14.16 8.68
N ASN A 85 2.23 15.49 8.72
CA ASN A 85 3.44 16.29 8.97
C ASN A 85 4.60 15.96 7.99
N ASP A 86 5.70 15.42 8.49
CA ASP A 86 6.85 15.01 7.68
C ASP A 86 6.50 13.82 6.77
N GLY A 87 5.51 13.02 7.15
CA GLY A 87 4.96 11.94 6.36
C GLY A 87 5.85 10.69 6.26
N ALA A 88 5.56 9.84 5.29
CA ALA A 88 6.23 8.57 5.07
C ALA A 88 6.10 8.12 3.61
N TYR A 89 6.97 7.22 3.22
CA TYR A 89 6.96 6.61 1.89
C TYR A 89 7.45 5.17 1.96
N GLY A 90 7.15 4.39 0.93
CA GLY A 90 7.56 3.00 0.92
C GLY A 90 6.91 2.19 -0.18
N GLU A 91 6.95 0.89 0.03
CA GLU A 91 6.51 -0.09 -0.94
C GLU A 91 5.83 -1.29 -0.28
N PHE A 92 4.74 -1.77 -0.88
CA PHE A 92 4.24 -3.12 -0.65
C PHE A 92 4.67 -4.06 -1.77
N SER A 93 5.07 -5.28 -1.40
CA SER A 93 5.40 -6.35 -2.33
C SER A 93 4.47 -7.55 -2.13
N PHE A 94 3.66 -7.85 -3.14
CA PHE A 94 2.75 -8.99 -3.17
C PHE A 94 3.43 -10.14 -3.92
N ASP A 95 4.12 -11.01 -3.18
CA ASP A 95 4.71 -12.23 -3.74
C ASP A 95 3.60 -13.25 -3.99
N VAL A 96 3.34 -13.54 -5.26
CA VAL A 96 2.21 -14.38 -5.66
C VAL A 96 2.48 -15.86 -5.37
N ALA A 97 3.73 -16.30 -5.48
CA ALA A 97 4.11 -17.69 -5.25
C ALA A 97 4.14 -18.02 -3.75
N ALA A 98 4.72 -17.13 -2.94
CA ALA A 98 4.73 -17.24 -1.49
C ALA A 98 3.37 -16.90 -0.86
N ARG A 99 2.50 -16.19 -1.60
CA ARG A 99 1.20 -15.66 -1.13
C ARG A 99 1.37 -14.76 0.10
N THR A 100 2.41 -13.94 0.07
CA THR A 100 2.77 -13.02 1.14
C THR A 100 2.70 -11.59 0.65
N ILE A 101 2.38 -10.69 1.57
CA ILE A 101 2.44 -9.24 1.36
C ILE A 101 3.45 -8.71 2.37
N THR A 102 4.48 -8.03 1.89
CA THR A 102 5.49 -7.36 2.73
C THR A 102 5.36 -5.85 2.57
N LEU A 103 5.66 -5.12 3.65
CA LEU A 103 5.71 -3.66 3.66
C LEU A 103 7.12 -3.21 4.05
N ASP A 104 7.78 -2.49 3.14
CA ASP A 104 9.00 -1.74 3.42
C ASP A 104 8.62 -0.26 3.65
N TYR A 105 8.64 0.16 4.92
CA TYR A 105 8.14 1.46 5.36
C TYR A 105 9.27 2.42 5.78
N ASN A 106 9.23 3.66 5.30
CA ASN A 106 10.19 4.71 5.65
C ASN A 106 9.43 5.92 6.23
N GLU A 107 9.59 6.16 7.54
CA GLU A 107 9.06 7.35 8.21
C GLU A 107 10.02 8.54 8.04
N ARG A 108 9.49 9.72 7.73
CA ARG A 108 10.26 10.97 7.71
C ARG A 108 10.15 11.65 9.07
N TYR A 109 11.25 12.27 9.50
CA TYR A 109 11.30 12.96 10.78
C TYR A 109 12.26 14.17 10.73
N THR A 110 11.77 15.31 11.22
CA THR A 110 12.50 16.56 11.37
C THR A 110 12.74 16.87 12.86
N ALA A 111 14.01 16.96 13.27
CA ALA A 111 14.41 17.45 14.59
C ALA A 111 14.92 18.88 14.53
N THR A 112 14.62 19.67 15.57
CA THR A 112 15.25 20.98 15.80
C THR A 112 15.81 21.01 17.21
N GLU A 113 17.10 21.32 17.34
CA GLU A 113 17.76 21.53 18.63
C GLU A 113 18.10 23.02 18.79
N PHE A 114 17.82 23.58 19.97
CA PHE A 114 18.10 24.98 20.28
C PHE A 114 19.03 25.07 21.48
N TYR A 115 20.13 25.81 21.31
CA TYR A 115 21.10 26.13 22.35
C TYR A 115 21.21 27.64 22.45
N SER A 116 21.13 28.17 23.67
CA SER A 116 21.32 29.61 23.95
C SER A 116 22.40 29.76 25.00
N HIS A 117 23.30 30.72 24.77
CA HIS A 117 24.39 31.06 25.66
C HIS A 117 24.46 32.59 25.81
N GLU A 118 24.50 33.06 27.05
CA GLU A 118 24.87 34.44 27.38
C GLU A 118 26.32 34.44 27.89
N PHE A 119 27.10 35.46 27.52
CA PHE A 119 28.51 35.60 27.89
C PHE A 119 28.71 36.83 28.77
#